data_AF-A0A7S1CWK2-F1
#
_entry.id   AF-A0A7S1CWK2-F1
#
_cell.length_a   1.000
_cell.length_b   1.000
_cell.length_c   1.000
_cell.angle_alpha   90.00
_cell.angle_beta   90.00
_cell.angle_gamma   90.00
#
_symmetry.space_group_name_H-M   'P 1'
#
loop_
_entity.id
_entity.type
_entity.pdbx_description
1 polymer ?
#
loop_
_entity_poly.entity_id
_entity_poly.type
_entity_poly.pdbx_seq_one_letter_code
_entity_poly.pdbx_strand_id
1 'polypeptide(L)'
;EAPSGESDVAESVNTDGNAQSPIIDIGQLSFNRRRRLLSLSLDRDPPQLELNKWIHHKLGSGRFLHMETAHRLPQHLYVYKNDTKLIDHVLRYEELETEFPKLMSFYGIPTSLDPNHKEARNAGHYAWEQTDRMTVDDLDETSIGLINDIYQLDFELLGYRMRQPNKEQGADAPQQPL
;
A
#
# COMPACT_ATOMS: atom_id res chain seq x y z
N GLU A 1 17.62 -85.38 48.87
CA GLU A 1 17.03 -84.82 47.63
C GLU A 1 16.56 -83.41 47.94
N ALA A 2 17.17 -82.41 47.30
CA ALA A 2 16.57 -81.08 47.15
C ALA A 2 15.76 -81.10 45.84
N PRO A 3 14.65 -80.35 45.77
CA PRO A 3 14.74 -78.94 45.38
C PRO A 3 13.89 -78.03 46.29
N SER A 4 14.32 -76.84 46.74
CA SER A 4 14.76 -75.62 46.05
C SER A 4 13.70 -75.04 45.09
N GLY A 5 13.00 -74.00 45.54
CA GLY A 5 12.13 -73.18 44.69
C GLY A 5 11.17 -72.32 45.50
N GLU A 6 11.53 -71.06 45.68
CA GLU A 6 11.01 -70.02 46.59
C GLU A 6 9.51 -69.68 46.48
N SER A 7 8.94 -69.44 47.68
CA SER A 7 7.87 -68.50 48.08
C SER A 7 8.08 -67.07 47.53
N ASP A 8 7.16 -66.11 47.51
CA ASP A 8 5.72 -65.99 47.73
C ASP A 8 5.36 -64.54 47.28
N VAL A 9 4.18 -64.42 46.64
CA VAL A 9 3.08 -63.46 46.89
C VAL A 9 3.28 -61.92 46.78
N ALA A 10 2.54 -61.37 45.79
CA ALA A 10 1.73 -60.12 45.72
C ALA A 10 2.46 -58.76 45.91
N GLU A 11 2.01 -57.60 45.44
CA GLU A 11 0.74 -57.10 44.91
C GLU A 11 1.05 -55.73 44.25
N SER A 12 0.37 -55.35 43.16
CA SER A 12 -0.26 -54.02 43.00
C SER A 12 -0.61 -53.74 41.54
N VAL A 13 -1.90 -53.51 41.32
CA VAL A 13 -2.51 -52.95 40.12
C VAL A 13 -2.41 -51.43 40.20
N ASN A 14 -2.03 -50.76 39.10
CA ASN A 14 -2.75 -49.58 38.59
C ASN A 14 -2.30 -49.12 37.20
N THR A 15 -3.21 -48.40 36.57
CA THR A 15 -3.49 -48.21 35.15
C THR A 15 -2.77 -47.04 34.47
N ASP A 16 -3.00 -46.97 33.14
CA ASP A 16 -3.01 -45.78 32.27
C ASP A 16 -1.81 -45.51 31.36
N GLY A 17 -2.14 -45.34 30.08
CA GLY A 17 -1.21 -45.37 28.94
C GLY A 17 -0.46 -44.08 28.67
N ASN A 18 0.58 -44.18 27.83
CA ASN A 18 1.01 -43.08 26.98
C ASN A 18 1.87 -43.59 25.82
N ALA A 19 1.49 -43.26 24.59
CA ALA A 19 2.29 -43.49 23.40
C ALA A 19 3.40 -42.44 23.30
N GLN A 20 4.66 -42.84 23.37
CA GLN A 20 5.79 -41.93 23.13
C GLN A 20 5.95 -41.69 21.62
N SER A 21 5.62 -40.47 21.22
CA SER A 21 5.80 -39.94 19.85
C SER A 21 7.27 -39.75 19.49
N PRO A 22 7.65 -39.82 18.20
CA PRO A 22 9.04 -39.63 17.77
C PRO A 22 9.49 -38.18 17.93
N ILE A 23 10.72 -38.00 18.43
CA ILE A 23 11.40 -36.71 18.57
C ILE A 23 11.70 -36.16 17.17
N ILE A 24 11.04 -35.08 16.79
CA ILE A 24 11.34 -34.35 15.55
C ILE A 24 12.46 -33.35 15.83
N ASP A 25 13.58 -33.49 15.11
CA ASP A 25 14.69 -32.54 15.11
C ASP A 25 14.24 -31.18 14.54
N ILE A 26 14.13 -30.20 15.43
CA ILE A 26 13.64 -28.83 15.16
C ILE A 26 14.62 -28.07 14.22
N GLY A 27 15.89 -28.49 14.14
CA GLY A 27 16.91 -27.87 13.28
C GLY A 27 16.60 -28.02 11.78
N GLN A 28 16.23 -29.22 11.36
CA GLN A 28 15.86 -29.56 9.97
C GLN A 28 14.57 -28.86 9.51
N LEU A 29 13.62 -28.64 10.43
CA LEU A 29 12.37 -27.93 10.17
C LEU A 29 12.57 -26.43 9.91
N SER A 30 13.64 -25.82 10.44
CA SER A 30 13.94 -24.40 10.21
C SER A 30 14.57 -24.15 8.85
N PHE A 31 15.41 -25.08 8.36
CA PHE A 31 16.11 -24.96 7.09
C PHE A 31 15.17 -25.16 5.90
N ASN A 32 14.25 -26.13 5.99
CA ASN A 32 13.24 -26.38 4.96
C ASN A 32 12.14 -25.30 4.90
N ARG A 33 11.86 -24.61 6.01
CA ARG A 33 10.96 -23.44 6.01
C ARG A 33 11.56 -22.22 5.31
N ARG A 34 12.87 -21.98 5.44
CA ARG A 34 13.53 -20.85 4.75
C ARG A 34 13.57 -21.02 3.23
N ARG A 35 13.80 -22.25 2.73
CA ARG A 35 13.71 -22.51 1.28
C ARG A 35 12.28 -22.40 0.73
N ARG A 36 11.27 -22.77 1.51
CA ARG A 36 9.86 -22.62 1.11
C ARG A 36 9.40 -21.17 1.08
N LEU A 37 9.95 -20.32 1.94
CA LEU A 37 9.67 -18.88 1.94
C LEU A 37 10.42 -18.13 0.83
N LEU A 38 11.59 -18.62 0.41
CA LEU A 38 12.32 -18.08 -0.75
C LEU A 38 11.72 -18.54 -2.10
N SER A 39 10.95 -19.65 -2.13
CA SER A 39 10.21 -20.08 -3.32
C SER A 39 8.77 -19.52 -3.40
N LEU A 40 8.34 -18.75 -2.40
CA LEU A 40 7.01 -18.11 -2.34
C LEU A 40 7.07 -16.60 -2.64
N SER A 41 8.22 -16.07 -3.05
CA SER A 41 8.44 -14.63 -3.31
C SER A 41 8.56 -14.30 -4.81
N LEU A 42 7.84 -14.99 -5.69
CA LEU A 42 8.02 -14.84 -7.15
C LEU A 42 6.77 -14.42 -7.93
N ASP A 43 5.70 -13.97 -7.27
CA ASP A 43 4.48 -13.47 -7.96
C ASP A 43 3.92 -12.19 -7.32
N ARG A 44 4.78 -11.25 -6.90
CA ARG A 44 4.31 -9.88 -6.64
C ARG A 44 4.52 -9.07 -7.90
N ASP A 45 3.46 -8.39 -8.33
CA ASP A 45 3.58 -7.44 -9.43
C ASP A 45 4.61 -6.36 -9.07
N PRO A 46 5.31 -5.79 -10.07
CA PRO A 46 6.18 -4.65 -9.82
C PRO A 46 5.36 -3.48 -9.23
N PRO A 47 5.96 -2.61 -8.40
CA PRO A 47 5.26 -1.53 -7.71
C PRO A 47 4.43 -0.62 -8.64
N GLN A 48 4.92 -0.39 -9.85
CA GLN A 48 4.22 0.36 -10.88
C GLN A 48 2.89 -0.30 -11.29
N LEU A 49 2.92 -1.61 -11.50
CA LEU A 49 1.73 -2.36 -11.88
C LEU A 49 0.71 -2.42 -10.73
N GLU A 50 1.18 -2.59 -9.50
CA GLU A 50 0.33 -2.51 -8.30
C GLU A 50 -0.36 -1.14 -8.18
N LEU A 51 0.38 -0.04 -8.41
CA LEU A 51 -0.20 1.30 -8.41
C LEU A 51 -1.30 1.45 -9.46
N ASN A 52 -1.02 1.08 -10.70
CA ASN A 52 -1.99 1.25 -11.78
C ASN A 52 -3.25 0.40 -11.53
N LYS A 53 -3.09 -0.87 -11.10
CA LYS A 53 -4.22 -1.71 -10.67
C LYS A 53 -5.03 -1.06 -9.55
N TRP A 54 -4.36 -0.47 -8.57
CA TRP A 54 -5.02 0.26 -7.50
C TRP A 54 -5.79 1.48 -8.03
N ILE A 55 -5.18 2.30 -8.90
CA ILE A 55 -5.83 3.47 -9.52
C ILE A 55 -7.06 3.02 -10.31
N HIS A 56 -6.92 2.03 -11.20
CA HIS A 56 -8.03 1.51 -12.01
C HIS A 56 -9.18 1.03 -11.13
N HIS A 57 -8.88 0.28 -10.08
CA HIS A 57 -9.89 -0.19 -9.14
C HIS A 57 -10.58 0.95 -8.38
N LYS A 58 -9.80 1.93 -7.91
CA LYS A 58 -10.33 3.05 -7.09
C LYS A 58 -11.07 4.10 -7.91
N LEU A 59 -10.63 4.38 -9.13
CA LEU A 59 -11.17 5.45 -9.98
C LEU A 59 -12.14 4.90 -11.04
N GLY A 60 -11.87 3.72 -11.60
CA GLY A 60 -12.68 3.12 -12.68
C GLY A 60 -13.98 2.44 -12.22
N SER A 61 -14.18 2.22 -10.91
CA SER A 61 -15.37 1.51 -10.42
C SER A 61 -16.66 2.34 -10.41
N GLY A 62 -16.63 3.62 -10.79
CA GLY A 62 -17.79 4.53 -10.75
C GLY A 62 -18.36 4.82 -9.35
N ARG A 63 -17.86 4.11 -8.32
CA ARG A 63 -18.21 4.26 -6.90
C ARG A 63 -17.49 5.42 -6.22
N PHE A 64 -16.73 6.20 -6.98
CA PHE A 64 -16.00 7.36 -6.49
C PHE A 64 -16.91 8.38 -5.79
N LEU A 65 -18.19 8.46 -6.21
CA LEU A 65 -19.21 9.34 -5.63
C LEU A 65 -19.89 8.77 -4.37
N HIS A 66 -19.69 7.50 -4.01
CA HIS A 66 -20.15 6.93 -2.73
C HIS A 66 -19.02 7.06 -1.69
N MET A 67 -18.94 8.27 -1.15
CA MET A 67 -17.89 8.82 -0.31
C MET A 67 -17.90 8.27 1.13
N GLU A 68 -17.14 7.22 1.40
CA GLU A 68 -16.73 6.89 2.78
C GLU A 68 -15.31 7.41 3.11
N THR A 69 -14.55 7.92 2.14
CA THR A 69 -13.18 8.41 2.40
C THR A 69 -12.87 9.70 1.63
N ALA A 70 -12.85 10.83 2.35
CA ALA A 70 -12.54 12.18 1.84
C ALA A 70 -11.15 12.31 1.18
N HIS A 71 -10.28 11.31 1.33
CA HIS A 71 -8.91 11.30 0.80
C HIS A 71 -8.78 11.31 -0.72
N ARG A 72 -9.90 11.22 -1.45
CA ARG A 72 -9.91 11.17 -2.92
C ARG A 72 -10.83 12.22 -3.52
N LEU A 73 -11.39 13.15 -2.76
CA LEU A 73 -12.26 14.16 -3.37
C LEU A 73 -11.46 15.14 -4.22
N PRO A 74 -12.00 15.58 -5.37
CA PRO A 74 -11.42 16.68 -6.12
C PRO A 74 -11.29 17.93 -5.24
N GLN A 75 -10.11 18.53 -5.24
CA GLN A 75 -9.78 19.64 -4.36
C GLN A 75 -10.54 20.91 -4.73
N HIS A 76 -10.87 21.11 -6.02
CA HIS A 76 -11.61 22.28 -6.49
C HIS A 76 -12.96 22.43 -5.78
N LEU A 77 -13.60 21.34 -5.36
CA LEU A 77 -14.85 21.36 -4.62
C LEU A 77 -14.75 22.07 -3.26
N TYR A 78 -13.54 22.20 -2.71
CA TYR A 78 -13.26 22.87 -1.44
C TYR A 78 -12.59 24.23 -1.62
N VAL A 79 -11.98 24.47 -2.78
CA VAL A 79 -11.30 25.73 -3.09
C VAL A 79 -12.23 26.72 -3.79
N TYR A 80 -13.19 26.24 -4.59
CA TYR A 80 -14.03 27.06 -5.44
C TYR A 80 -15.52 26.77 -5.24
N LYS A 81 -16.34 27.81 -5.44
CA LYS A 81 -17.81 27.71 -5.57
C LYS A 81 -18.26 28.60 -6.71
N ASN A 82 -18.86 28.00 -7.74
CA ASN A 82 -19.33 28.72 -8.95
C ASN A 82 -18.26 29.68 -9.48
N ASP A 83 -17.07 29.15 -9.78
CA ASP A 83 -15.88 29.88 -10.26
C ASP A 83 -15.29 30.92 -9.30
N THR A 84 -15.87 31.09 -8.12
CA THR A 84 -15.35 31.99 -7.08
C THR A 84 -14.45 31.21 -6.14
N LYS A 85 -13.19 31.64 -6.00
CA LYS A 85 -12.27 31.08 -5.02
C LYS A 85 -12.73 31.46 -3.61
N LEU A 86 -12.95 30.46 -2.75
CA LEU A 86 -13.39 30.63 -1.36
C LEU A 86 -12.22 30.63 -0.36
N ILE A 87 -11.10 30.04 -0.74
CA ILE A 87 -9.93 29.86 0.12
C ILE A 87 -8.86 30.88 -0.27
N ASP A 88 -8.42 31.70 0.69
CA ASP A 88 -7.40 32.73 0.46
C ASP A 88 -6.08 32.10 -0.02
N HIS A 89 -5.62 31.08 0.72
CA HIS A 89 -4.31 30.45 0.53
C HIS A 89 -4.46 28.94 0.30
N VAL A 90 -3.95 28.47 -0.84
CA VAL A 90 -3.80 27.04 -1.14
C VAL A 90 -2.31 26.81 -1.27
N LEU A 91 -1.73 26.02 -0.37
CA LEU A 91 -0.30 25.74 -0.38
C LEU A 91 -0.01 24.48 -1.20
N ARG A 92 0.96 24.59 -2.09
CA ARG A 92 1.44 23.51 -2.95
C ARG A 92 2.38 22.63 -2.17
N TYR A 93 2.12 21.33 -2.17
CA TYR A 93 2.94 20.39 -1.42
C TYR A 93 4.40 20.40 -1.91
N GLU A 94 4.62 20.55 -3.21
CA GLU A 94 5.92 20.64 -3.87
C GLU A 94 6.72 21.90 -3.50
N GLU A 95 6.04 23.04 -3.26
CA GLU A 95 6.63 24.33 -2.89
C GLU A 95 6.54 24.63 -1.39
N LEU A 96 6.04 23.69 -0.58
CA LEU A 96 5.67 23.87 0.83
C LEU A 96 6.80 24.45 1.69
N GLU A 97 8.05 24.06 1.43
CA GLU A 97 9.25 24.59 2.09
C GLU A 97 9.38 26.11 1.99
N THR A 98 8.87 26.68 0.89
CA THR A 98 8.95 28.12 0.64
C THR A 98 7.63 28.82 0.91
N GLU A 99 6.49 28.21 0.58
CA GLU A 99 5.20 28.86 0.74
C GLU A 99 4.72 28.89 2.19
N PHE A 100 4.98 27.83 2.96
CA PHE A 100 4.54 27.76 4.35
C PHE A 100 5.21 28.84 5.22
N PRO A 101 6.56 29.01 5.23
CA PRO A 101 7.19 30.07 6.03
C PRO A 101 6.76 31.47 5.58
N LYS A 102 6.56 31.70 4.28
CA LYS A 102 6.04 32.98 3.76
C LYS A 102 4.65 33.27 4.32
N LEU A 103 3.76 32.26 4.33
CA LEU A 103 2.42 32.40 4.89
C LEU A 103 2.44 32.65 6.40
N MET A 104 3.25 31.90 7.15
CA MET A 104 3.36 32.07 8.59
C MET A 104 3.92 33.46 8.95
N SER A 105 4.90 33.93 8.19
CA SER A 105 5.43 35.29 8.34
C SER A 105 4.40 36.36 8.02
N PHE A 106 3.56 36.16 7.01
CA PHE A 106 2.49 37.10 6.64
C PHE A 106 1.49 37.31 7.79
N TYR A 107 1.16 36.24 8.52
CA TYR A 107 0.28 36.29 9.68
C TYR A 107 0.98 36.56 11.01
N GLY A 108 2.31 36.69 11.03
CA GLY A 108 3.09 36.87 12.26
C GLY A 108 3.04 35.65 13.20
N ILE A 109 2.81 34.46 12.66
CA ILE A 109 2.75 33.21 13.44
C ILE A 109 4.17 32.64 13.57
N PRO A 110 4.73 32.50 14.79
CA PRO A 110 6.07 31.99 15.00
C PRO A 110 6.08 30.45 14.93
N THR A 111 6.01 29.91 13.72
CA THR A 111 6.09 28.46 13.49
C THR A 111 6.86 28.14 12.22
N SER A 112 7.37 26.92 12.13
CA SER A 112 8.15 26.40 11.01
C SER A 112 7.80 24.94 10.76
N LEU A 113 8.05 24.46 9.54
CA LEU A 113 7.97 23.04 9.26
C LEU A 113 9.01 22.28 10.08
N ASP A 114 8.70 21.05 10.46
CA ASP A 114 9.67 20.12 11.04
C ASP A 114 10.83 19.93 10.03
N PRO A 115 12.10 20.12 10.40
CA PRO A 115 13.24 19.90 9.52
C PRO A 115 13.25 18.51 8.85
N ASN A 116 12.68 17.50 9.51
CA ASN A 116 12.61 16.12 9.03
C ASN A 116 11.44 15.86 8.06
N HIS A 117 10.59 16.86 7.77
CA HIS A 117 9.45 16.68 6.85
C HIS A 117 9.90 16.26 5.43
N LYS A 118 11.13 16.56 5.03
CA LYS A 118 11.70 16.14 3.73
C LYS A 118 11.92 14.64 3.65
N GLU A 119 12.26 14.01 4.76
CA GLU A 119 12.46 12.57 4.83
C GLU A 119 11.13 11.82 4.70
N ALA A 120 10.02 12.45 5.06
CA ALA A 120 8.67 11.91 4.87
C ALA A 120 8.16 12.02 3.41
N ARG A 121 8.79 12.84 2.55
CA ARG A 121 8.38 12.99 1.15
C ARG A 121 8.70 11.70 0.39
N ASN A 122 7.65 10.98 0.01
CA ASN A 122 7.71 9.70 -0.68
C ASN A 122 8.50 8.62 0.09
N ALA A 123 8.51 8.68 1.43
CA ALA A 123 8.97 7.55 2.23
C ALA A 123 7.95 6.42 2.05
N GLY A 124 8.31 5.39 1.29
CA GLY A 124 7.51 4.19 1.21
C GLY A 124 7.26 3.61 2.60
N HIS A 125 6.17 2.86 2.77
CA HIS A 125 5.88 2.14 4.03
C HIS A 125 7.01 1.18 4.47
N TYR A 126 7.95 0.89 3.57
CA TYR A 126 9.12 0.05 3.81
C TYR A 126 10.40 0.87 3.60
N ALA A 127 10.77 1.69 4.59
CA ALA A 127 12.01 2.48 4.58
C ALA A 127 13.30 1.65 4.43
N TRP A 128 13.22 0.32 4.55
CA TRP A 128 14.33 -0.63 4.41
C TRP A 128 14.43 -1.25 3.01
N GLU A 129 13.41 -1.11 2.16
CA GLU A 129 13.50 -1.45 0.75
C GLU A 129 13.83 -0.16 0.01
N GLN A 130 14.97 -0.11 -0.69
CA GLN A 130 15.26 0.93 -1.68
C GLN A 130 14.24 0.81 -2.82
N THR A 131 13.02 1.24 -2.55
CA THR A 131 11.96 1.34 -3.55
C THR A 131 12.27 2.59 -4.37
N ASP A 132 12.48 2.40 -5.67
CA ASP A 132 12.61 3.52 -6.59
C ASP A 132 11.39 4.44 -6.39
N ARG A 133 11.66 5.74 -6.30
CA ARG A 133 10.61 6.74 -6.11
C ARG A 133 9.70 6.71 -7.34
N MET A 134 8.46 6.34 -7.11
CA MET A 134 7.44 6.37 -8.15
C MET A 134 7.25 7.79 -8.66
N THR A 135 7.07 7.90 -9.97
CA THR A 135 6.96 9.14 -10.72
C THR A 135 5.72 9.11 -11.61
N VAL A 136 5.45 10.23 -12.27
CA VAL A 136 4.36 10.31 -13.26
C VAL A 136 4.61 9.42 -14.49
N ASP A 137 5.84 8.96 -14.71
CA ASP A 137 6.19 8.06 -15.82
C ASP A 137 5.84 6.60 -15.53
N ASP A 138 5.55 6.28 -14.28
CA ASP A 138 5.09 4.95 -13.86
C ASP A 138 3.57 4.75 -14.05
N LEU A 139 2.84 5.78 -14.49
CA LEU A 139 1.41 5.73 -14.77
C LEU A 139 1.14 5.21 -16.19
N ASP A 140 0.25 4.24 -16.31
CA ASP A 140 -0.26 3.79 -17.60
C ASP A 140 -1.32 4.74 -18.17
N GLU A 141 -1.61 4.56 -19.46
CA GLU A 141 -2.52 5.43 -20.20
C GLU A 141 -3.95 5.39 -19.65
N THR A 142 -4.37 4.24 -19.11
CA THR A 142 -5.69 4.09 -18.47
C THR A 142 -5.75 4.89 -17.17
N SER A 143 -4.72 4.84 -16.34
CA SER A 143 -4.60 5.63 -15.12
C SER A 143 -4.57 7.11 -15.42
N ILE A 144 -3.81 7.54 -16.42
CA ILE A 144 -3.76 8.94 -16.88
C ILE A 144 -5.15 9.40 -17.32
N GLY A 145 -5.86 8.61 -18.12
CA GLY A 145 -7.23 8.91 -18.55
C GLY A 145 -8.18 9.07 -17.36
N LEU A 146 -8.20 8.10 -16.44
CA LEU A 146 -9.05 8.14 -15.25
C LEU A 146 -8.76 9.35 -14.34
N ILE A 147 -7.48 9.68 -14.15
CA ILE A 147 -7.07 10.85 -13.36
C ILE A 147 -7.54 12.14 -14.01
N ASN A 148 -7.32 12.28 -15.32
CA ASN A 148 -7.74 13.48 -16.05
C ASN A 148 -9.26 13.64 -16.01
N ASP A 149 -10.02 12.57 -16.24
CA ASP A 149 -11.48 12.64 -16.26
C ASP A 149 -12.07 13.05 -14.91
N ILE A 150 -11.52 12.54 -13.81
CA ILE A 150 -12.03 12.80 -12.46
C ILE A 150 -11.56 14.16 -11.92
N TYR A 151 -10.30 14.53 -12.17
CA TYR A 151 -9.66 15.69 -11.56
C TYR A 151 -9.41 16.84 -12.55
N GLN A 152 -10.02 16.83 -13.74
CA GLN A 152 -9.84 17.85 -14.78
C GLN A 152 -9.90 19.29 -14.23
N LEU A 153 -10.93 19.58 -13.42
CA LEU A 153 -11.13 20.90 -12.84
C LEU A 153 -10.08 21.25 -11.78
N ASP A 154 -9.52 20.27 -11.06
CA ASP A 154 -8.38 20.52 -10.17
C ASP A 154 -7.18 21.00 -10.99
N PHE A 155 -6.87 20.33 -12.10
CA PHE A 155 -5.78 20.74 -12.97
C PHE A 155 -5.99 22.14 -13.53
N GLU A 156 -7.18 22.42 -14.07
CA GLU A 156 -7.50 23.71 -14.66
C GLU A 156 -7.46 24.85 -13.63
N LEU A 157 -8.17 24.71 -12.51
CA LEU A 157 -8.37 25.78 -11.54
C LEU A 157 -7.17 25.98 -10.61
N LEU A 158 -6.29 24.98 -10.45
CA LEU A 158 -5.08 25.08 -9.64
C LEU A 158 -3.81 25.31 -10.50
N GLY A 159 -3.96 25.37 -11.82
CA GLY A 159 -2.90 25.70 -12.76
C GLY A 159 -1.89 24.58 -12.97
N TYR A 160 -2.32 23.32 -12.88
CA TYR A 160 -1.49 22.16 -13.20
C TYR A 160 -1.69 21.71 -14.64
N ARG A 161 -0.63 21.20 -15.25
CA ARG A 161 -0.68 20.62 -16.59
C ARG A 161 -1.11 19.15 -16.52
N MET A 162 -2.15 18.78 -17.26
CA MET A 162 -2.51 17.39 -17.48
C MET A 162 -1.56 16.70 -18.46
N ARG A 163 -1.13 15.48 -18.12
CA ARG A 163 -0.49 14.56 -19.08
C ARG A 163 -1.58 13.97 -19.95
N GLN A 164 -1.38 13.93 -21.27
CA GLN A 164 -2.34 13.32 -22.18
C GLN A 164 -2.05 11.84 -22.33
N PRO A 165 -3.08 10.98 -22.40
CA PRO A 165 -2.84 9.57 -22.67
C PRO A 165 -2.35 9.38 -24.11
N ASN A 166 -1.30 8.60 -24.32
CA ASN A 166 -0.84 8.23 -25.66
C ASN A 166 -1.86 7.27 -26.29
N LYS A 167 -2.56 7.76 -27.32
CA LYS A 167 -3.63 7.00 -28.02
C LYS A 167 -3.13 5.77 -28.80
N GLU A 168 -1.83 5.48 -28.81
CA GLU A 168 -1.23 4.45 -29.65
C GLU A 168 -1.14 3.06 -28.99
N GLN A 169 -1.56 2.89 -27.72
CA GLN A 169 -1.50 1.59 -27.01
C GLN A 169 -2.86 1.04 -26.54
N GLY A 170 -3.99 1.56 -27.07
CA GLY A 170 -5.35 1.19 -26.66
C GLY A 170 -6.12 0.24 -27.59
N ALA A 171 -5.47 -0.42 -28.55
CA ALA A 171 -6.14 -1.19 -29.61
C ALA A 171 -6.35 -2.69 -29.31
N ASP A 172 -6.51 -3.09 -28.05
CA ASP A 172 -6.79 -4.49 -27.69
C ASP A 172 -8.00 -4.64 -26.74
N ALA A 173 -9.02 -3.81 -26.95
CA ALA A 173 -10.33 -4.04 -26.36
C ALA A 173 -11.05 -5.18 -27.12
N PRO A 174 -11.55 -6.22 -26.44
CA PRO A 174 -12.22 -7.33 -27.12
C PRO A 174 -13.51 -6.86 -27.77
N GLN A 175 -13.61 -7.06 -29.08
CA GLN A 175 -14.86 -6.87 -29.83
C GLN A 175 -15.92 -7.80 -29.24
N GLN A 176 -16.98 -7.23 -28.66
CA GLN A 176 -18.18 -7.99 -28.34
C GLN A 176 -18.89 -8.35 -29.65
N PRO A 177 -19.30 -9.61 -29.85
CA PRO A 177 -20.04 -9.99 -31.05
C PRO A 177 -21.46 -9.43 -30.99
N LEU A 178 -21.91 -8.95 -32.16
CA LEU A 178 -23.30 -8.55 -32.46
C LEU A 178 -24.28 -9.71 -32.27
#